data_AF-A0AAW2Q6H1-F1
#
_entry.id   AF-A0AAW2Q6H1-F1
#
_cell.length_a   1.000
_cell.length_b   1.000
_cell.length_c   1.000
_cell.angle_alpha   90.00
_cell.angle_beta   90.00
_cell.angle_gamma   90.00
#
_symmetry.space_group_name_H-M   'P 1'
#
loop_
_entity.id
_entity.type
_entity.pdbx_description
1 polymer ?
#
loop_
_entity_poly.entity_id
_entity_poly.type
_entity_poly.pdbx_seq_one_letter_code
_entity_poly.pdbx_strand_id
1 'polypeptide(L)'
;MLEEKISPNLVTFNILVCGQCKEGEIDSALRLPMLMEEKNVVPDQLTFGTLINALCEKGCVDKAYGIFDSLKEKGMANEIMYTALIDGYCNMEKVDCALALFERMVTEGCLPNSYTYNVLINGLCKVKKLAEALEYLARMLEAGMKPTIVTYSIIIDQMLKEFDFDSAYRVLSHMIALGYNPDVCTYTSFLLAYCNRGMLKEAEDVMAKMKEEGVQLHLMAYTVLIDGYGRAEFINLSFDTLKSMVDAGYEPSHYTYSVLIKHLSHEKLINGNSARTGLDPGANNGSINIADVWKITEHIRLLGSLRK
;
A
#
# COMPACT_ATOMS: atom_id res chain seq x y z
N MET A 1 30.48 13.32 -21.06
CA MET A 1 29.70 14.52 -21.44
C MET A 1 30.52 15.81 -21.37
N LEU A 2 30.99 16.25 -20.19
CA LEU A 2 31.85 17.45 -20.07
C LEU A 2 33.20 17.27 -20.78
N GLU A 3 33.79 16.08 -20.70
CA GLU A 3 35.04 15.72 -21.38
C GLU A 3 34.91 15.61 -22.91
N GLU A 4 33.70 15.35 -23.41
CA GLU A 4 33.41 15.17 -24.84
C GLU A 4 32.72 16.40 -25.49
N LYS A 5 32.56 17.51 -24.76
CA LYS A 5 31.88 18.75 -25.20
C LYS A 5 30.44 18.55 -25.70
N ILE A 6 29.75 17.49 -25.26
CA ILE A 6 28.34 17.26 -25.59
C ILE A 6 27.48 18.08 -24.64
N SER A 7 26.68 19.00 -25.16
CA SER A 7 25.75 19.81 -24.37
C SER A 7 24.54 18.98 -23.91
N PRO A 8 24.23 18.93 -22.60
CA PRO A 8 23.04 18.27 -22.11
C PRO A 8 21.77 18.85 -22.74
N ASN A 9 20.84 17.97 -23.12
CA ASN A 9 19.53 18.36 -23.64
C ASN A 9 18.43 18.04 -22.60
N LEU A 10 17.17 18.38 -22.92
CA LEU A 10 16.00 18.14 -22.07
C LEU A 10 15.93 16.67 -21.56
N VAL A 11 16.19 15.70 -22.45
CA VAL A 11 16.16 14.27 -22.10
C VAL A 11 17.25 13.93 -21.09
N THR A 12 18.48 14.46 -21.27
CA THR A 12 19.58 14.25 -20.32
C THR A 12 19.20 14.76 -18.94
N PHE A 13 18.65 15.98 -18.85
CA PHE A 13 18.24 16.56 -17.59
C PHE A 13 17.08 15.80 -16.94
N ASN A 14 16.07 15.38 -17.70
CA ASN A 14 14.96 14.59 -17.18
C ASN A 14 15.43 13.24 -16.61
N ILE A 15 16.42 12.60 -17.24
CA ILE A 15 17.05 11.39 -16.72
C ILE A 15 17.79 11.68 -15.41
N LEU A 16 18.55 12.79 -15.33
CA LEU A 16 19.25 13.18 -14.12
C LEU A 16 18.30 13.49 -12.96
N VAL A 17 17.21 14.22 -13.22
CA VAL A 17 16.16 14.49 -12.23
C VAL A 17 15.55 13.18 -11.74
N CYS A 18 15.14 12.29 -12.65
CA CYS A 18 14.56 11.00 -12.30
C CYS A 18 15.54 10.12 -11.49
N GLY A 19 16.80 10.06 -11.90
CA GLY A 19 17.84 9.33 -11.19
C GLY A 19 18.09 9.86 -9.78
N GLN A 20 18.29 11.16 -9.63
CA GLN A 20 18.52 11.78 -8.31
C GLN A 20 17.30 11.67 -7.39
N CYS A 21 16.08 11.82 -7.92
CA CYS A 21 14.86 11.59 -7.16
C CYS A 21 14.77 10.16 -6.61
N LYS A 22 15.09 9.15 -7.44
CA LYS A 22 15.07 7.73 -7.05
C LYS A 22 16.12 7.38 -6.00
N GLU A 23 17.31 7.95 -6.09
CA GLU A 23 18.36 7.81 -5.06
C GLU A 23 18.05 8.59 -3.77
N GLY A 24 17.01 9.44 -3.79
CA GLY A 24 16.60 10.24 -2.63
C GLY A 24 17.35 11.56 -2.47
N GLU A 25 18.18 11.94 -3.45
CA GLU A 25 18.96 13.18 -3.51
C GLU A 25 18.11 14.38 -3.96
N ILE A 26 17.02 14.64 -3.24
CA ILE A 26 15.99 15.63 -3.62
C ILE A 26 16.55 17.04 -3.75
N ASP A 27 17.43 17.47 -2.84
CA ASP A 27 17.99 18.83 -2.89
C ASP A 27 18.86 19.05 -4.13
N SER A 28 19.55 18.01 -4.61
CA SER A 28 20.30 18.04 -5.86
C SER A 28 19.35 18.11 -7.06
N ALA A 29 18.29 17.29 -7.03
CA ALA A 29 17.28 17.26 -8.09
C ALA A 29 16.57 18.61 -8.25
N LEU A 30 16.28 19.30 -7.14
CA LEU A 30 15.63 20.62 -7.13
C LEU A 30 16.49 21.74 -7.74
N ARG A 31 17.81 21.57 -7.84
CA ARG A 31 18.71 22.53 -8.51
C ARG A 31 18.78 22.33 -10.02
N LEU A 32 18.40 21.16 -10.52
CA LEU A 32 18.50 20.83 -11.94
C LEU A 32 17.61 21.74 -12.83
N PRO A 33 16.38 22.12 -12.46
CA PRO A 33 15.62 23.10 -13.23
C PRO A 33 16.33 24.45 -13.39
N MET A 34 17.00 24.94 -12.33
CA MET A 34 17.78 26.20 -12.41
C MET A 34 18.96 26.05 -13.37
N LEU A 35 19.66 24.91 -13.31
CA LEU A 35 20.76 24.60 -14.23
C LEU A 35 20.28 24.44 -15.68
N MET A 36 19.07 23.91 -15.90
CA MET A 36 18.46 23.83 -17.24
C MET A 36 18.25 25.24 -17.80
N GLU A 37 17.68 26.15 -17.00
CA GLU A 37 17.48 27.55 -17.40
C GLU A 37 18.80 28.26 -17.73
N GLU A 38 19.85 28.08 -16.90
CA GLU A 38 21.20 28.61 -17.17
C GLU A 38 21.80 28.09 -18.49
N LYS A 39 21.43 26.87 -18.89
CA LYS A 39 21.85 26.24 -20.14
C LYS A 39 20.89 26.50 -21.31
N ASN A 40 19.91 27.40 -21.13
CA ASN A 40 18.85 27.69 -22.10
C ASN A 40 18.03 26.46 -22.53
N VAL A 41 17.88 25.49 -21.62
CA VAL A 41 16.98 24.34 -21.76
C VAL A 41 15.75 24.61 -20.90
N VAL A 42 14.56 24.61 -21.49
CA VAL A 42 13.31 24.87 -20.75
C VAL A 42 12.86 23.58 -20.06
N PRO A 43 12.70 23.57 -18.72
CA PRO A 43 12.09 22.45 -18.01
C PRO A 43 10.66 22.18 -18.49
N ASP A 44 10.29 20.92 -18.63
CA ASP A 44 8.97 20.53 -19.12
C ASP A 44 8.09 19.97 -17.98
N GLN A 45 6.86 19.57 -18.34
CA GLN A 45 5.93 18.95 -17.40
C GLN A 45 6.49 17.67 -16.76
N LEU A 46 7.34 16.93 -17.49
CA LEU A 46 7.97 15.71 -16.97
C LEU A 46 9.01 16.05 -15.90
N THR A 47 9.84 17.08 -16.12
CA THR A 47 10.81 17.56 -15.12
C THR A 47 10.13 17.83 -13.79
N PHE A 48 9.06 18.64 -13.83
CA PHE A 48 8.37 19.04 -12.61
C PHE A 48 7.47 17.96 -12.02
N GLY A 49 6.79 17.16 -12.85
CA GLY A 49 5.99 16.03 -12.38
C GLY A 49 6.84 15.03 -11.59
N THR A 50 8.07 14.77 -12.05
CA THR A 50 9.03 13.91 -11.35
C THR A 50 9.45 14.49 -10.00
N LEU A 51 9.72 15.80 -9.92
CA LEU A 51 10.09 16.48 -8.68
C LEU A 51 8.93 16.50 -7.68
N ILE A 52 7.71 16.82 -8.14
CA ILE A 52 6.50 16.84 -7.31
C ILE A 52 6.23 15.45 -6.73
N ASN A 53 6.28 14.41 -7.56
CA ASN A 53 6.08 13.04 -7.10
C ASN A 53 7.12 12.64 -6.04
N ALA A 54 8.40 12.87 -6.31
CA ALA A 54 9.47 12.54 -5.37
C ALA A 54 9.37 13.30 -4.04
N LEU A 55 8.96 14.57 -4.07
CA LEU A 55 8.70 15.35 -2.86
C LEU A 55 7.51 14.79 -2.06
N CYS A 56 6.45 14.37 -2.73
CA CYS A 56 5.28 13.75 -2.10
C CYS A 56 5.65 12.42 -1.44
N GLU A 57 6.42 11.57 -2.12
CA GLU A 57 6.92 10.29 -1.58
C GLU A 57 7.81 10.48 -0.34
N LYS A 58 8.55 11.60 -0.27
CA LYS A 58 9.36 11.97 0.91
C LYS A 58 8.56 12.67 2.02
N GLY A 59 7.27 12.90 1.84
CA GLY A 59 6.42 13.61 2.80
C GLY A 59 6.59 15.13 2.80
N CYS A 60 7.32 15.69 1.84
CA CYS A 60 7.54 17.13 1.66
C CYS A 60 6.44 17.78 0.80
N VAL A 61 5.17 17.45 1.08
CA VAL A 61 4.03 17.82 0.22
C VAL A 61 3.85 19.34 0.11
N ASP A 62 4.16 20.11 1.15
CA ASP A 62 4.05 21.58 1.11
C ASP A 62 5.04 22.20 0.11
N LYS A 63 6.26 21.66 -0.01
CA LYS A 63 7.22 22.08 -1.04
C LYS A 63 6.74 21.67 -2.44
N ALA A 64 6.18 20.47 -2.57
CA ALA A 64 5.62 19.98 -3.82
C ALA A 64 4.47 20.88 -4.30
N TYR A 65 3.59 21.28 -3.38
CA TYR A 65 2.49 22.19 -3.65
C TYR A 65 2.98 23.58 -4.08
N GLY A 66 4.04 24.11 -3.44
CA GLY A 66 4.65 25.37 -3.86
C GLY A 66 5.17 25.35 -5.31
N ILE A 67 5.82 24.25 -5.73
CA ILE A 67 6.22 24.06 -7.13
C ILE A 67 4.99 24.00 -8.02
N PHE A 68 4.01 23.19 -7.66
CA PHE A 68 2.78 23.02 -8.42
C PHE A 68 2.01 24.34 -8.64
N ASP A 69 1.87 25.17 -7.61
CA ASP A 69 1.14 26.44 -7.71
C ASP A 69 1.85 27.40 -8.68
N SER A 70 3.19 27.42 -8.66
CA SER A 70 3.99 28.19 -9.63
C SER A 70 3.85 27.69 -11.09
N LEU A 71 3.63 26.39 -11.28
CA LEU A 71 3.41 25.80 -12.61
C LEU A 71 2.00 26.03 -13.12
N LYS A 72 1.04 26.13 -12.20
CA LYS A 72 -0.32 26.47 -12.55
C LYS A 72 -0.41 27.88 -13.14
N GLU A 73 0.26 28.86 -12.54
CA GLU A 73 0.33 30.22 -13.10
C GLU A 73 0.91 30.24 -14.53
N LYS A 74 1.78 29.27 -14.85
CA LYS A 74 2.39 29.08 -16.18
C LYS A 74 1.56 28.20 -17.13
N GLY A 75 0.40 27.69 -16.71
CA GLY A 75 -0.41 26.77 -17.51
C GLY A 75 0.25 25.40 -17.75
N MET A 76 1.20 25.01 -16.90
CA MET A 76 1.95 23.75 -17.02
C MET A 76 1.45 22.64 -16.10
N ALA A 77 0.45 22.92 -15.26
CA ALA A 77 -0.17 21.92 -14.40
C ALA A 77 -0.92 20.87 -15.24
N ASN A 78 -0.77 19.59 -14.89
CA ASN A 78 -1.45 18.49 -15.57
C ASN A 78 -2.00 17.47 -14.55
N GLU A 79 -2.72 16.48 -15.07
CA GLU A 79 -3.38 15.43 -14.28
C GLU A 79 -2.41 14.64 -13.40
N ILE A 80 -1.19 14.40 -13.87
CA ILE A 80 -0.15 13.66 -13.14
C ILE A 80 0.27 14.43 -11.89
N MET A 81 0.51 15.74 -12.01
CA MET A 81 0.93 16.57 -10.88
C MET A 81 -0.18 16.72 -9.83
N TYR A 82 -1.42 16.88 -10.28
CA TYR A 82 -2.59 16.86 -9.41
C TYR A 82 -2.69 15.55 -8.63
N THR A 83 -2.63 14.42 -9.34
CA THR A 83 -2.77 13.10 -8.71
C THR A 83 -1.62 12.81 -7.73
N ALA A 84 -0.38 13.20 -8.06
CA ALA A 84 0.77 13.05 -7.16
C ALA A 84 0.60 13.83 -5.85
N LEU A 85 0.10 15.07 -5.91
CA LEU A 85 -0.18 15.86 -4.71
C LEU A 85 -1.34 15.30 -3.90
N ILE A 86 -2.41 14.86 -4.55
CA ILE A 86 -3.55 14.20 -3.89
C ILE A 86 -3.06 12.97 -3.13
N ASP A 87 -2.20 12.14 -3.76
CA ASP A 87 -1.61 10.96 -3.12
C ASP A 87 -0.69 11.35 -1.96
N GLY A 88 0.16 12.37 -2.16
CA GLY A 88 0.99 12.94 -1.09
C GLY A 88 0.18 13.36 0.14
N TYR A 89 -0.91 14.11 -0.06
CA TYR A 89 -1.79 14.50 1.05
C TYR A 89 -2.49 13.30 1.70
N CYS A 90 -2.94 12.32 0.92
CA CYS A 90 -3.53 11.08 1.45
C CYS A 90 -2.53 10.29 2.31
N ASN A 91 -1.27 10.20 1.89
CA ASN A 91 -0.21 9.51 2.61
C ASN A 91 0.22 10.23 3.90
N MET A 92 -0.01 11.55 3.99
CA MET A 92 0.13 12.33 5.23
C MET A 92 -1.14 12.34 6.10
N GLU A 93 -2.16 11.54 5.76
CA GLU A 93 -3.48 11.51 6.41
C GLU A 93 -4.22 12.87 6.39
N LYS A 94 -3.80 13.80 5.53
CA LYS A 94 -4.42 15.12 5.32
C LYS A 94 -5.50 15.06 4.23
N VAL A 95 -6.48 14.19 4.42
CA VAL A 95 -7.47 13.86 3.37
C VAL A 95 -8.32 15.05 2.97
N ASP A 96 -8.65 15.97 3.88
CA ASP A 96 -9.40 17.19 3.53
C ASP A 96 -8.67 18.05 2.48
N CYS A 97 -7.34 18.14 2.56
CA CYS A 97 -6.52 18.82 1.55
C CYS A 97 -6.54 18.07 0.21
N ALA A 98 -6.51 16.73 0.25
CA ALA A 98 -6.59 15.89 -0.95
C ALA A 98 -7.93 16.05 -1.67
N LEU A 99 -9.04 16.07 -0.92
CA LEU A 99 -10.39 16.28 -1.45
C LEU A 99 -10.55 17.68 -2.04
N ALA A 100 -10.06 18.73 -1.35
CA ALA A 100 -10.08 20.09 -1.88
C ALA A 100 -9.28 20.21 -3.19
N LEU A 101 -8.14 19.54 -3.29
CA LEU A 101 -7.32 19.54 -4.50
C LEU A 101 -7.97 18.76 -5.64
N PHE A 102 -8.69 17.68 -5.35
CA PHE A 102 -9.50 16.95 -6.33
C PHE A 102 -10.66 17.78 -6.87
N GLU A 103 -11.43 18.44 -6.00
CA GLU A 103 -12.52 19.31 -6.47
C GLU A 103 -11.95 20.46 -7.31
N ARG A 104 -10.81 21.04 -6.91
CA ARG A 104 -10.09 22.02 -7.73
C ARG A 104 -9.70 21.46 -9.10
N MET A 105 -9.12 20.26 -9.16
CA MET A 105 -8.77 19.57 -10.41
C MET A 105 -9.98 19.49 -11.36
N VAL A 106 -11.14 19.06 -10.85
CA VAL A 106 -12.40 18.96 -11.60
C VAL A 106 -12.91 20.32 -12.07
N THR A 107 -12.95 21.33 -11.19
CA THR A 107 -13.45 22.68 -11.53
C THR A 107 -12.58 23.39 -12.56
N GLU A 108 -11.29 23.07 -12.61
CA GLU A 108 -10.35 23.61 -13.58
C GLU A 108 -10.36 22.83 -14.91
N GLY A 109 -11.24 21.83 -15.07
CA GLY A 109 -11.37 21.05 -16.29
C GLY A 109 -10.25 20.03 -16.50
N CYS A 110 -9.42 19.77 -15.48
CA CYS A 110 -8.46 18.68 -15.49
C CYS A 110 -9.20 17.39 -15.08
N LEU A 111 -9.42 16.48 -16.02
CA LEU A 111 -10.27 15.31 -15.76
C LEU A 111 -9.54 14.25 -14.92
N PRO A 112 -10.08 13.86 -13.76
CA PRO A 112 -9.52 12.75 -12.98
C PRO A 112 -9.66 11.43 -13.73
N ASN A 113 -8.69 10.53 -13.54
CA ASN A 113 -8.72 9.19 -14.10
C ASN A 113 -8.93 8.13 -12.99
N SER A 114 -8.99 6.85 -13.37
CA SER A 114 -9.18 5.75 -12.42
C SER A 114 -8.11 5.70 -11.32
N TYR A 115 -6.89 6.15 -11.60
CA TYR A 115 -5.81 6.19 -10.61
C TYR A 115 -6.07 7.31 -9.58
N THR A 116 -6.47 8.51 -10.00
CA THR A 116 -6.84 9.61 -9.10
C THR A 116 -7.96 9.21 -8.12
N TYR A 117 -9.00 8.52 -8.61
CA TYR A 117 -10.07 8.01 -7.73
C TYR A 117 -9.56 6.95 -6.75
N ASN A 118 -8.74 6.01 -7.22
CA ASN A 118 -8.17 4.98 -6.34
C ASN A 118 -7.31 5.57 -5.23
N VAL A 119 -6.53 6.61 -5.53
CA VAL A 119 -5.74 7.35 -4.53
C VAL A 119 -6.66 7.93 -3.45
N LEU A 120 -7.74 8.62 -3.83
CA LEU A 120 -8.69 9.20 -2.87
C LEU A 120 -9.43 8.15 -2.04
N ILE A 121 -9.93 7.10 -2.70
CA ILE A 121 -10.62 6.00 -2.02
C ILE A 121 -9.67 5.36 -1.00
N ASN A 122 -8.40 5.14 -1.37
CA ASN A 122 -7.38 4.62 -0.45
C ASN A 122 -7.11 5.60 0.70
N GLY A 123 -6.95 6.89 0.42
CA GLY A 123 -6.75 7.93 1.44
C GLY A 123 -7.90 7.99 2.46
N LEU A 124 -9.15 7.96 1.99
CA LEU A 124 -10.35 7.91 2.83
C LEU A 124 -10.39 6.63 3.69
N CYS A 125 -10.03 5.48 3.12
CA CYS A 125 -9.89 4.23 3.88
C CYS A 125 -8.81 4.34 4.98
N LYS A 126 -7.65 4.95 4.70
CA LYS A 126 -6.57 5.15 5.69
C LYS A 126 -7.05 5.91 6.93
N VAL A 127 -7.92 6.90 6.74
CA VAL A 127 -8.54 7.68 7.84
C VAL A 127 -9.88 7.11 8.33
N LYS A 128 -10.18 5.84 8.00
CA LYS A 128 -11.39 5.09 8.43
C LYS A 128 -12.71 5.73 8.02
N LYS A 129 -12.75 6.42 6.88
CA LYS A 129 -13.94 7.02 6.29
C LYS A 129 -14.50 6.15 5.15
N LEU A 130 -14.85 4.90 5.45
CA LEU A 130 -15.29 3.92 4.44
C LEU A 130 -16.56 4.37 3.69
N ALA A 131 -17.51 5.03 4.38
CA ALA A 131 -18.72 5.54 3.73
C ALA A 131 -18.41 6.57 2.63
N GLU A 132 -17.56 7.56 2.94
CA GLU A 132 -17.09 8.56 1.96
C GLU A 132 -16.29 7.86 0.83
N ALA A 133 -15.49 6.84 1.14
CA ALA A 133 -14.76 6.08 0.12
C ALA A 133 -15.72 5.38 -0.88
N LEU A 134 -16.84 4.85 -0.40
CA LEU A 134 -17.87 4.25 -1.25
C LEU A 134 -18.64 5.30 -2.06
N GLU A 135 -18.84 6.51 -1.53
CA GLU A 135 -19.38 7.64 -2.31
C GLU A 135 -18.46 8.01 -3.47
N TYR A 136 -17.14 8.05 -3.25
CA TYR A 136 -16.17 8.29 -4.33
C TYR A 136 -16.12 7.14 -5.35
N LEU A 137 -16.34 5.88 -4.94
CA LEU A 137 -16.54 4.77 -5.87
C LEU A 137 -17.80 4.98 -6.73
N ALA A 138 -18.91 5.43 -6.14
CA ALA A 138 -20.13 5.74 -6.88
C ALA A 138 -19.90 6.89 -7.88
N ARG A 139 -19.22 7.97 -7.46
CA ARG A 139 -18.82 9.08 -8.33
C ARG A 139 -17.92 8.62 -9.48
N MET A 140 -17.03 7.66 -9.25
CA MET A 140 -16.18 7.07 -10.30
C MET A 140 -17.05 6.39 -11.38
N LEU A 141 -18.06 5.63 -10.96
CA LEU A 141 -18.99 4.95 -11.87
C LEU A 141 -19.88 5.94 -12.64
N GLU A 142 -20.39 6.97 -11.97
CA GLU A 142 -21.20 8.05 -12.58
C GLU A 142 -20.42 8.83 -13.64
N ALA A 143 -19.12 9.02 -13.41
CA ALA A 143 -18.19 9.60 -14.38
C ALA A 143 -17.83 8.65 -15.54
N GLY A 144 -18.44 7.45 -15.60
CA GLY A 144 -18.24 6.47 -16.67
C GLY A 144 -16.92 5.69 -16.56
N MET A 145 -16.18 5.83 -15.45
CA MET A 145 -14.96 5.06 -15.22
C MET A 145 -15.29 3.71 -14.60
N LYS A 146 -14.56 2.69 -15.04
CA LYS A 146 -14.70 1.32 -14.53
C LYS A 146 -13.76 1.10 -13.34
N PRO A 147 -14.27 0.66 -12.18
CA PRO A 147 -13.43 0.20 -11.07
C PRO A 147 -12.46 -0.87 -11.57
N THR A 148 -11.22 -0.83 -11.07
CA THR A 148 -10.21 -1.82 -11.40
C THR A 148 -10.05 -2.80 -10.25
N ILE A 149 -9.25 -3.86 -10.45
CA ILE A 149 -8.86 -4.76 -9.35
C ILE A 149 -8.30 -3.99 -8.16
N VAL A 150 -7.53 -2.91 -8.41
CA VAL A 150 -6.96 -2.07 -7.36
C VAL A 150 -8.07 -1.42 -6.52
N THR A 151 -9.12 -0.91 -7.15
CA THR A 151 -10.28 -0.30 -6.49
C THR A 151 -10.97 -1.28 -5.55
N TYR A 152 -11.32 -2.47 -6.05
CA TYR A 152 -11.98 -3.50 -5.24
C TYR A 152 -11.11 -3.96 -4.09
N SER A 153 -9.84 -4.24 -4.35
CA SER A 153 -8.92 -4.67 -3.32
C SER A 153 -8.70 -3.58 -2.25
N ILE A 154 -8.88 -2.27 -2.53
CA ILE A 154 -8.76 -1.20 -1.50
C ILE A 154 -9.96 -1.30 -0.54
N ILE A 155 -11.15 -1.46 -1.09
CA ILE A 155 -12.40 -1.51 -0.32
C ILE A 155 -12.49 -2.79 0.50
N ILE A 156 -12.15 -3.94 -0.10
CA ILE A 156 -12.08 -5.23 0.60
C ILE A 156 -11.11 -5.14 1.78
N ASP A 157 -9.92 -4.58 1.55
CA ASP A 157 -8.89 -4.44 2.59
C ASP A 157 -9.38 -3.61 3.78
N GLN A 158 -10.08 -2.50 3.50
CA GLN A 158 -10.66 -1.66 4.54
C GLN A 158 -11.78 -2.36 5.30
N MET A 159 -12.71 -3.02 4.61
CA MET A 159 -13.79 -3.79 5.24
C MET A 159 -13.23 -4.88 6.16
N LEU A 160 -12.16 -5.55 5.73
CA LEU A 160 -11.47 -6.57 6.51
C LEU A 160 -10.76 -5.99 7.75
N LYS A 161 -10.17 -4.79 7.65
CA LYS A 161 -9.62 -4.06 8.80
C LYS A 161 -10.69 -3.68 9.82
N GLU A 162 -11.91 -3.42 9.36
CA GLU A 162 -13.08 -3.15 10.19
C GLU A 162 -13.83 -4.42 10.62
N PHE A 163 -13.38 -5.59 10.15
CA PHE A 163 -13.96 -6.92 10.41
C PHE A 163 -15.39 -7.10 9.87
N ASP A 164 -15.76 -6.34 8.84
CA ASP A 164 -16.97 -6.55 8.05
C ASP A 164 -16.69 -7.60 6.97
N PHE A 165 -16.56 -8.86 7.42
CA PHE A 165 -16.26 -9.99 6.55
C PHE A 165 -17.34 -10.24 5.50
N ASP A 166 -18.61 -10.06 5.87
CA ASP A 166 -19.76 -10.30 4.99
C ASP A 166 -19.74 -9.33 3.80
N SER A 167 -19.56 -8.03 4.05
CA SER A 167 -19.44 -7.05 2.97
C SER A 167 -18.18 -7.28 2.14
N ALA A 168 -17.05 -7.61 2.77
CA ALA A 168 -15.80 -7.92 2.05
C ALA A 168 -15.99 -9.10 1.08
N TYR A 169 -16.64 -10.18 1.50
CA TYR A 169 -16.94 -11.33 0.63
C TYR A 169 -17.94 -11.00 -0.48
N ARG A 170 -18.93 -10.15 -0.21
CA ARG A 170 -19.87 -9.68 -1.25
C ARG A 170 -19.14 -8.89 -2.33
N VAL A 171 -18.22 -8.00 -1.95
CA VAL A 171 -17.39 -7.24 -2.90
C VAL A 171 -16.44 -8.17 -3.67
N LEU A 172 -15.81 -9.13 -3.00
CA LEU A 172 -14.99 -10.16 -3.65
C LEU A 172 -15.78 -10.96 -4.70
N SER A 173 -16.98 -11.41 -4.33
CA SER A 173 -17.86 -12.19 -5.22
C SER A 173 -18.30 -11.37 -6.42
N HIS A 174 -18.61 -10.08 -6.21
CA HIS A 174 -18.95 -9.16 -7.28
C HIS A 174 -17.76 -8.94 -8.24
N MET A 175 -16.56 -8.74 -7.70
CA MET A 175 -15.33 -8.62 -8.48
C MET A 175 -15.09 -9.85 -9.37
N ILE A 176 -15.28 -11.07 -8.83
CA ILE A 176 -15.17 -12.32 -9.58
C ILE A 176 -16.26 -12.41 -10.68
N ALA A 177 -17.50 -12.03 -10.36
CA ALA A 177 -18.60 -12.05 -11.32
C ALA A 177 -18.40 -11.10 -12.51
N LEU A 178 -17.64 -10.02 -12.32
CA LEU A 178 -17.22 -9.10 -13.39
C LEU A 178 -16.03 -9.63 -14.22
N GLY A 179 -15.51 -10.82 -13.91
CA GLY A 179 -14.40 -11.46 -14.63
C GLY A 179 -13.01 -11.01 -14.16
N TYR A 180 -12.90 -10.35 -13.00
CA TYR A 180 -11.59 -10.08 -12.39
C TYR A 180 -11.14 -11.27 -11.55
N ASN A 181 -9.87 -11.63 -11.67
CA ASN A 181 -9.26 -12.69 -10.86
C ASN A 181 -8.67 -12.07 -9.59
N PRO A 182 -9.12 -12.45 -8.38
CA PRO A 182 -8.47 -12.05 -7.14
C PRO A 182 -7.01 -12.51 -7.13
N ASP A 183 -6.13 -11.61 -6.73
CA ASP A 183 -4.72 -11.91 -6.60
C ASP A 183 -4.37 -12.47 -5.21
N VAL A 184 -3.12 -12.90 -5.06
CA VAL A 184 -2.60 -13.42 -3.79
C VAL A 184 -2.77 -12.40 -2.65
N CYS A 185 -2.64 -11.10 -2.94
CA CYS A 185 -2.80 -10.03 -1.95
C CYS A 185 -4.22 -10.01 -1.39
N THR A 186 -5.23 -10.12 -2.25
CA THR A 186 -6.65 -10.09 -1.85
C THR A 186 -6.96 -11.22 -0.86
N TYR A 187 -6.57 -12.46 -1.18
CA TYR A 187 -6.79 -13.58 -0.26
C TYR A 187 -5.92 -13.51 1.00
N THR A 188 -4.69 -13.01 0.90
CA THR A 188 -3.82 -12.80 2.08
C THR A 188 -4.44 -11.79 3.05
N SER A 189 -5.13 -10.74 2.56
CA SER A 189 -5.87 -9.81 3.43
C SER A 189 -7.00 -10.52 4.20
N PHE A 190 -7.74 -11.44 3.56
CA PHE A 190 -8.75 -12.26 4.26
C PHE A 190 -8.12 -13.15 5.34
N LEU A 191 -7.04 -13.86 5.00
CA LEU A 191 -6.30 -14.70 5.96
C LEU A 191 -5.85 -13.91 7.17
N LEU A 192 -5.26 -12.73 6.93
CA LEU A 192 -4.79 -11.86 8.00
C LEU A 192 -5.93 -11.41 8.89
N ALA A 193 -7.05 -10.98 8.32
CA ALA A 193 -8.20 -10.51 9.07
C ALA A 193 -8.83 -11.62 9.92
N TYR A 194 -8.99 -12.83 9.37
CA TYR A 194 -9.50 -13.99 10.10
C TYR A 194 -8.56 -14.45 11.22
N CYS A 195 -7.25 -14.58 10.93
CA CYS A 195 -6.25 -14.95 11.93
C CYS A 195 -6.20 -13.91 13.08
N ASN A 196 -6.33 -12.62 12.76
CA ASN A 196 -6.37 -11.56 13.78
C ASN A 196 -7.59 -11.64 14.71
N ARG A 197 -8.67 -12.29 14.27
CA ARG A 197 -9.87 -12.54 15.08
C ARG A 197 -9.90 -13.93 15.73
N GLY A 198 -8.87 -14.75 15.50
CA GLY A 198 -8.86 -16.15 15.97
C GLY A 198 -9.86 -17.05 15.21
N MET A 199 -10.39 -16.58 14.08
CA MET A 199 -11.31 -17.32 13.21
C MET A 199 -10.51 -18.26 12.31
N LEU A 200 -9.85 -19.25 12.93
CA LEU A 200 -8.86 -20.10 12.25
C LEU A 200 -9.47 -21.01 11.20
N LYS A 201 -10.70 -21.48 11.42
CA LYS A 201 -11.40 -22.33 10.46
C LYS A 201 -11.68 -21.59 9.15
N GLU A 202 -12.15 -20.35 9.25
CA GLU A 202 -12.39 -19.49 8.10
C GLU A 202 -11.07 -19.14 7.38
N ALA A 203 -9.97 -18.97 8.11
CA ALA A 203 -8.65 -18.81 7.52
C ALA A 203 -8.20 -20.08 6.76
N GLU A 204 -8.43 -21.26 7.30
CA GLU A 204 -8.17 -22.54 6.63
C GLU A 204 -9.01 -22.70 5.35
N ASP A 205 -10.30 -22.32 5.40
CA ASP A 205 -11.20 -22.34 4.25
C ASP A 205 -10.70 -21.42 3.13
N VAL A 206 -10.17 -20.23 3.47
CA VAL A 206 -9.53 -19.32 2.51
C VAL A 206 -8.28 -19.95 1.91
N MET A 207 -7.41 -20.58 2.72
CA MET A 207 -6.21 -21.28 2.22
C MET A 207 -6.57 -22.41 1.26
N ALA A 208 -7.62 -23.19 1.55
CA ALA A 208 -8.11 -24.25 0.69
C ALA A 208 -8.61 -23.69 -0.63
N LYS A 209 -9.43 -22.63 -0.58
CA LYS A 209 -9.94 -21.94 -1.77
C LYS A 209 -8.83 -21.38 -2.66
N MET A 210 -7.78 -20.79 -2.09
CA MET A 210 -6.62 -20.33 -2.86
C MET A 210 -5.97 -21.47 -3.67
N LYS A 211 -5.84 -22.67 -3.08
CA LYS A 211 -5.29 -23.83 -3.76
C LYS A 211 -6.22 -24.34 -4.87
N GLU A 212 -7.52 -24.39 -4.61
CA GLU A 212 -8.54 -24.83 -5.58
C GLU A 212 -8.57 -23.91 -6.82
N GLU A 213 -8.46 -22.60 -6.61
CA GLU A 213 -8.41 -21.61 -7.69
C GLU A 213 -7.04 -21.52 -8.38
N GLY A 214 -6.07 -22.34 -7.98
CA GLY A 214 -4.72 -22.34 -8.55
C GLY A 214 -3.89 -21.09 -8.23
N VAL A 215 -4.30 -20.32 -7.22
CA VAL A 215 -3.56 -19.15 -6.73
C VAL A 215 -2.35 -19.67 -5.96
N GLN A 216 -1.14 -19.42 -6.47
CA GLN A 216 0.07 -19.83 -5.78
C GLN A 216 0.19 -19.12 -4.43
N LEU A 217 0.19 -19.92 -3.36
CA LEU A 217 0.38 -19.44 -2.00
C LEU A 217 1.75 -18.79 -1.87
N HIS A 218 1.80 -17.50 -1.58
CA HIS A 218 3.04 -16.83 -1.29
C HIS A 218 3.50 -17.13 0.15
N LEU A 219 4.81 -17.03 0.40
CA LEU A 219 5.45 -17.10 1.72
C LEU A 219 4.62 -16.45 2.83
N MET A 220 4.07 -15.26 2.54
CA MET A 220 3.27 -14.48 3.48
C MET A 220 2.01 -15.18 3.99
N ALA A 221 1.30 -15.94 3.14
CA ALA A 221 0.07 -16.63 3.53
C ALA A 221 0.35 -17.70 4.60
N TYR A 222 1.44 -18.45 4.43
CA TYR A 222 1.91 -19.42 5.43
C TYR A 222 2.33 -18.71 6.73
N THR A 223 3.13 -17.64 6.64
CA THR A 223 3.58 -16.91 7.83
C THR A 223 2.41 -16.33 8.64
N VAL A 224 1.37 -15.82 7.97
CA VAL A 224 0.16 -15.31 8.62
C VAL A 224 -0.59 -16.42 9.36
N LEU A 225 -0.73 -17.60 8.75
CA LEU A 225 -1.40 -18.73 9.38
C LEU A 225 -0.61 -19.30 10.57
N ILE A 226 0.71 -19.39 10.45
CA ILE A 226 1.65 -19.72 11.55
C ILE A 226 1.45 -18.77 12.73
N ASP A 227 1.41 -17.45 12.48
CA ASP A 227 1.17 -16.46 13.52
C ASP A 227 -0.25 -16.56 14.11
N GLY A 228 -1.24 -16.88 13.29
CA GLY A 228 -2.63 -17.14 13.73
C GLY A 228 -2.72 -18.32 14.70
N TYR A 229 -2.17 -19.48 14.34
CA TYR A 229 -2.13 -20.65 15.21
C TYR A 229 -1.32 -20.40 16.48
N GLY A 230 -0.17 -19.72 16.37
CA GLY A 230 0.66 -19.37 17.52
C GLY A 230 -0.06 -18.50 18.55
N ARG A 231 -0.82 -17.48 18.09
CA ARG A 231 -1.66 -16.64 18.96
C ARG A 231 -2.81 -17.38 19.63
N ALA A 232 -3.31 -18.43 18.99
CA ALA A 232 -4.35 -19.30 19.53
C ALA A 232 -3.78 -20.48 20.33
N GLU A 233 -2.48 -20.49 20.62
CA GLU A 233 -1.77 -21.53 21.38
C GLU A 233 -1.77 -22.92 20.71
N PHE A 234 -2.12 -23.01 19.43
CA PHE A 234 -2.04 -24.24 18.63
C PHE A 234 -0.65 -24.42 18.01
N ILE A 235 0.37 -24.52 18.86
CA ILE A 235 1.79 -24.55 18.44
C ILE A 235 2.10 -25.70 17.47
N ASN A 236 1.48 -26.87 17.65
CA ASN A 236 1.66 -28.01 16.73
C ASN A 236 1.22 -27.67 15.30
N LEU A 237 0.05 -27.06 15.14
CA LEU A 237 -0.47 -26.64 13.83
C LEU A 237 0.41 -25.55 13.19
N SER A 238 1.01 -24.68 14.00
CA SER A 238 2.01 -23.72 13.56
C SER A 238 3.24 -24.41 12.94
N PHE A 239 3.75 -25.48 13.55
CA PHE A 239 4.86 -26.26 12.99
C PHE A 239 4.45 -27.10 11.77
N ASP A 240 3.26 -27.68 11.77
CA ASP A 240 2.73 -28.42 10.61
C ASP A 240 2.58 -27.49 9.40
N THR A 241 2.18 -26.24 9.63
CA THR A 241 2.11 -25.20 8.60
C THR A 241 3.50 -24.81 8.10
N LEU A 242 4.49 -24.65 9.00
CA LEU A 242 5.89 -24.41 8.61
C LEU A 242 6.43 -25.56 7.76
N LYS A 243 6.15 -26.80 8.13
CA LYS A 243 6.54 -27.97 7.36
C LYS A 243 5.89 -27.96 5.97
N SER A 244 4.59 -27.71 5.91
CA SER A 244 3.85 -27.60 4.64
C SER A 244 4.41 -26.50 3.72
N MET A 245 4.92 -25.42 4.31
CA MET A 245 5.57 -24.34 3.59
C MET A 245 6.92 -24.76 2.98
N VAL A 246 7.74 -25.51 3.72
CA VAL A 246 9.01 -26.07 3.24
C VAL A 246 8.77 -27.14 2.18
N ASP A 247 7.78 -28.02 2.38
CA ASP A 247 7.39 -29.07 1.44
C ASP A 247 6.86 -28.47 0.11
N ALA A 248 6.27 -27.27 0.16
CA ALA A 248 5.88 -26.49 -1.02
C ALA A 248 7.06 -25.78 -1.72
N GLY A 249 8.29 -25.93 -1.21
CA GLY A 249 9.52 -25.38 -1.80
C GLY A 249 9.85 -23.95 -1.38
N TYR A 250 9.19 -23.40 -0.35
CA TYR A 250 9.50 -22.06 0.16
C TYR A 250 10.52 -22.12 1.30
N GLU A 251 11.55 -21.29 1.21
CA GLU A 251 12.47 -21.07 2.33
C GLU A 251 11.84 -20.11 3.36
N PRO A 252 11.75 -20.50 4.65
CA PRO A 252 11.24 -19.61 5.66
C PRO A 252 12.11 -18.38 5.87
N SER A 253 11.46 -17.20 5.84
CA SER A 253 12.13 -15.94 6.09
C SER A 253 12.53 -15.80 7.56
N HIS A 254 13.50 -14.92 7.82
CA HIS A 254 13.84 -14.48 9.17
C HIS A 254 12.59 -14.04 9.96
N TYR A 255 11.64 -13.39 9.28
CA TYR A 255 10.36 -12.99 9.88
C TYR A 255 9.53 -14.20 10.33
N THR A 256 9.43 -15.26 9.52
CA THR A 256 8.69 -16.49 9.87
C THR A 256 9.27 -17.16 11.11
N TYR A 257 10.60 -17.26 11.21
CA TYR A 257 11.25 -17.80 12.41
C TYR A 257 11.06 -16.90 13.63
N SER A 258 11.10 -15.57 13.45
CA SER A 258 10.88 -14.64 14.56
C SER A 258 9.47 -14.77 15.17
N VAL A 259 8.46 -15.02 14.34
CA VAL A 259 7.08 -15.30 14.77
C VAL A 259 7.01 -16.59 15.59
N LEU A 260 7.62 -17.67 15.12
CA LEU A 260 7.63 -18.95 15.85
C LEU A 260 8.32 -18.85 17.21
N ILE A 261 9.50 -18.24 17.26
CA ILE A 261 10.27 -18.06 18.50
C ILE A 261 9.47 -17.26 19.52
N LYS A 262 8.76 -16.21 19.08
CA LYS A 262 7.87 -15.43 19.93
C LYS A 262 6.83 -16.33 20.62
N HIS A 263 6.09 -17.13 19.87
CA HIS A 263 5.02 -17.97 20.44
C HIS A 263 5.56 -19.08 21.34
N LEU A 264 6.70 -19.68 21.01
CA LEU A 264 7.38 -20.67 21.85
C LEU A 264 7.90 -20.10 23.17
N SER A 265 8.36 -18.85 23.16
CA SER A 265 8.81 -18.17 24.39
C SER A 265 7.63 -17.87 25.33
N HIS A 266 6.47 -17.55 24.77
CA HIS A 266 5.24 -17.29 25.51
C HIS A 266 4.68 -18.57 26.15
N GLU A 267 4.67 -19.68 25.42
CA GLU A 267 4.30 -21.00 25.93
C GLU A 267 5.16 -21.43 27.14
N LYS A 268 6.48 -21.22 27.06
CA LYS A 268 7.40 -21.51 28.17
C LYS A 268 7.14 -20.65 29.41
N LEU A 269 6.75 -19.38 29.23
CA LEU A 269 6.42 -18.47 30.33
C LEU A 269 5.10 -18.85 31.01
N ILE A 270 4.07 -19.22 30.24
CA ILE A 270 2.79 -19.71 30.78
C ILE A 270 3.00 -21.01 31.57
N ASN A 271 3.72 -21.97 30.97
CA ASN A 271 4.01 -23.25 31.60
C ASN A 271 4.91 -23.09 32.85
N GLY A 272 5.85 -22.14 32.83
CA GLY A 272 6.70 -21.79 33.98
C GLY A 272 5.96 -21.04 35.11
N ASN A 273 4.99 -20.18 34.80
CA ASN A 273 4.18 -19.46 35.77
C ASN A 273 3.03 -20.30 36.35
N SER A 274 2.57 -21.33 35.65
CA SER A 274 1.63 -22.32 36.21
C SER A 274 2.22 -23.09 37.42
N ALA A 275 3.55 -23.10 37.56
CA ALA A 275 4.26 -23.65 38.71
C ALA A 275 4.51 -22.63 39.85
N ARG A 276 4.13 -21.35 39.68
CA ARG A 276 4.28 -20.29 40.69
C ARG A 276 3.06 -19.37 40.67
N THR A 277 2.04 -19.74 41.43
CA THR A 277 0.83 -18.93 41.63
C THR A 277 1.14 -17.56 42.24
N GLY A 278 0.57 -16.51 41.64
CA GLY A 278 0.32 -15.22 42.25
C GLY A 278 1.21 -14.09 41.75
N LEU A 279 0.75 -13.36 40.72
CA LEU A 279 0.80 -11.90 40.57
C LEU A 279 0.24 -11.48 39.19
N ASP A 280 -0.47 -10.35 39.17
CA ASP A 280 -1.28 -9.77 38.08
C ASP A 280 -0.72 -9.84 36.65
N PRO A 281 -1.54 -10.15 35.62
CA PRO A 281 -1.16 -9.99 34.22
C PRO A 281 -1.45 -8.54 33.77
N GLY A 282 -0.68 -7.60 34.32
CA GLY A 282 -0.70 -6.19 33.94
C GLY A 282 0.64 -5.76 33.37
N ALA A 283 1.10 -6.36 32.26
CA ALA A 283 2.32 -5.92 31.60
C ALA A 283 2.28 -6.17 30.08
N ASN A 284 1.80 -5.14 29.41
CA ASN A 284 2.14 -4.68 28.06
C ASN A 284 3.50 -5.23 27.56
N ASN A 285 3.49 -6.29 26.73
CA ASN A 285 4.69 -6.87 26.16
C ASN A 285 4.58 -6.95 24.62
N GLY A 286 5.22 -5.99 23.96
CA GLY A 286 5.70 -6.12 22.58
C GLY A 286 4.64 -6.45 21.53
N SER A 287 3.56 -5.67 21.45
CA SER A 287 2.70 -5.68 20.25
C SER A 287 3.52 -5.18 19.06
N ILE A 288 4.01 -6.09 18.20
CA ILE A 288 4.29 -5.70 16.82
C ILE A 288 2.94 -5.26 16.26
N ASN A 289 2.88 -4.00 15.85
CA ASN A 289 1.64 -3.31 15.60
C ASN A 289 0.95 -3.99 14.42
N ILE A 290 -0.36 -4.21 14.50
CA ILE A 290 -1.17 -4.68 13.37
C ILE A 290 -0.95 -3.77 12.14
N ALA A 291 -0.62 -2.50 12.38
CA ALA A 291 -0.16 -1.56 11.35
C ALA A 291 1.09 -2.04 10.60
N ASP A 292 2.02 -2.75 11.24
CA ASP A 292 3.27 -3.21 10.62
C ASP A 292 3.02 -4.38 9.66
N VAL A 293 2.02 -5.23 9.92
CA VAL A 293 1.62 -6.30 8.98
C VAL A 293 0.88 -5.70 7.77
N TRP A 294 -0.03 -4.75 8.01
CA TRP A 294 -0.70 -4.03 6.92
C TRP A 294 0.27 -3.21 6.06
N LYS A 295 1.33 -2.63 6.66
CA LYS A 295 2.41 -1.98 5.91
C LYS A 295 3.14 -2.96 5.00
N ILE A 296 3.34 -4.21 5.42
CA ILE A 296 3.98 -5.24 4.58
C ILE A 296 3.07 -5.62 3.40
N THR A 297 1.76 -5.79 3.63
CA THR A 297 0.80 -6.04 2.53
C THR A 297 0.70 -4.84 1.58
N GLU A 298 0.69 -3.61 2.11
CA GLU A 298 0.71 -2.37 1.32
C GLU A 298 2.01 -2.24 0.50
N HIS A 299 3.17 -2.59 1.08
CA HIS A 299 4.45 -2.60 0.38
C HIS A 299 4.52 -3.67 -0.73
N ILE A 300 3.98 -4.87 -0.52
CA ILE A 300 3.88 -5.91 -1.58
C ILE A 300 2.97 -5.43 -2.72
N ARG A 301 1.88 -4.74 -2.37
CA ARG A 301 0.91 -4.20 -3.32
C ARG A 301 1.49 -3.06 -4.17
N LEU A 302 2.26 -2.16 -3.57
CA LEU A 302 2.97 -1.09 -4.27
C LEU A 302 4.02 -1.65 -5.24
N LEU A 303 4.79 -2.67 -4.81
CA LEU A 303 5.75 -3.37 -5.68
C LEU A 303 5.09 -4.09 -6.87
N GLY A 304 3.87 -4.59 -6.70
CA GLY A 304 3.07 -5.16 -7.78
C GLY A 304 2.52 -4.11 -8.77
N SER A 305 2.21 -2.90 -8.29
CA SER A 305 1.71 -1.80 -9.14
C SER A 305 2.79 -1.11 -9.98
N LEU A 306 4.05 -1.11 -9.52
CA LEU A 306 5.20 -0.52 -10.22
C LEU A 306 5.75 -1.38 -11.38
N ARG A 307 5.14 -2.54 -11.67
CA ARG A 307 5.53 -3.46 -12.74
C ARG A 307 4.64 -3.43 -13.99
N LYS A 308 3.81 -2.39 -14.17
CA LYS A 308 3.04 -2.19 -15.41
C LYS A 308 3.35 -0.86 -16.06
#